data_AF-A0A375A776-F1
#
_entry.id   AF-A0A375A776-F1
#
_cell.length_a   1.000
_cell.length_b   1.000
_cell.length_c   1.000
_cell.angle_alpha   90.00
_cell.angle_beta   90.00
_cell.angle_gamma   90.00
#
_symmetry.space_group_name_H-M   'P 1'
#
loop_
_entity.id
_entity.type
_entity.pdbx_description
1 polymer ?
#
loop_
_entity_poly.entity_id
_entity_poly.type
_entity_poly.pdbx_seq_one_letter_code
_entity_poly.pdbx_strand_id
1 'polypeptide(L)'
;MNVVTQLRRRPVVSTQLPDTLPDLLRRLYAQRGVTQPQELERSLRGLLDYRQLHGINQAVSVLEQALSLHRRIVIVGDFDADGATSTALTVLALRSMGAREVQYLVPNRFEDGYGLSPEVVAQAAAKGAELIVTVDNGISSHAGVDDAHQRGIAVVVTDHHLPGDTLPAAQAMINPNLPDCTFPSKALAGVGVAFYLMMALRARLRESGWFSAQGIAEPNLAELLDLVALGTVADVVPLDANNRILVAQGLGRIRAGKCRPGIRALLEVANREASQLVASDLGFALGPRLNAAGRLDDMSVGVELLLCQDIAQARMLAFELDALNQSRREIEAGMQVEALQLCEQLERSRDTLPLGLAMYHPQWHQGVVGILASRIKERFHRPVIAFAPAGEGILKGSGRSIAGLHLRDALERLDTCYPGMMLKFGGHAMAAGLSLMESRFDEFRVRFAELVGEWLDVSQLEGVVWSDGELAMTELTLDTAEMLRDAGPWGQAFPEPTFDGRFRLLQQRLVGERHLKVMVEPLGGGPLLDGIAFNVETTRWPDQSVREVELAYKLDVNEFRGKRTVQLLIEHLWPL
;
A
#
# COMPACT_ATOMS: atom_id res chain seq x y z
N MET A 1 26.10 -11.51 11.74
CA MET A 1 25.35 -12.54 12.50
C MET A 1 24.03 -12.75 11.79
N ASN A 2 23.78 -13.94 11.24
CA ASN A 2 22.50 -14.25 10.59
C ASN A 2 21.41 -14.20 11.66
N VAL A 3 20.33 -13.47 11.38
CA VAL A 3 19.14 -13.50 12.23
C VAL A 3 18.60 -14.92 12.17
N VAL A 4 18.62 -15.61 13.31
CA VAL A 4 18.04 -16.95 13.42
C VAL A 4 16.53 -16.78 13.29
N THR A 5 15.97 -17.19 12.15
CA THR A 5 14.52 -17.19 11.98
C THR A 5 13.91 -18.33 12.77
N GLN A 6 12.82 -18.05 13.48
CA GLN A 6 12.09 -19.05 14.26
C GLN A 6 10.69 -19.22 13.69
N LEU A 7 10.32 -20.46 13.39
CA LEU A 7 8.96 -20.81 13.02
C LEU A 7 8.06 -20.78 14.27
N ARG A 8 6.94 -20.06 14.20
CA ARG A 8 5.89 -20.08 15.23
C ARG A 8 4.53 -20.31 14.58
N ARG A 9 3.76 -21.25 15.12
CA ARG A 9 2.36 -21.45 14.68
C ARG A 9 1.45 -20.45 15.36
N ARG A 10 0.51 -19.89 14.59
CA ARG A 10 -0.58 -19.06 15.12
C ARG A 10 -1.42 -19.89 16.09
N PRO A 11 -1.90 -19.29 17.20
CA PRO A 11 -2.72 -20.01 18.15
C PRO A 11 -4.00 -20.52 17.49
N VAL A 12 -4.49 -21.66 17.96
CA VAL A 12 -5.81 -22.17 17.56
C VAL A 12 -6.87 -21.30 18.21
N VAL A 13 -7.78 -20.75 17.40
CA VAL A 13 -8.86 -19.86 17.86
C VAL A 13 -10.19 -20.59 17.68
N SER A 14 -11.00 -20.65 18.74
CA SER A 14 -12.38 -21.15 18.65
C SER A 14 -13.21 -20.21 17.79
N THR A 15 -14.13 -20.75 16.98
CA THR A 15 -14.86 -19.97 15.99
C THR A 15 -16.34 -20.32 15.97
N GLN A 16 -17.17 -19.31 15.71
CA GLN A 16 -18.62 -19.43 15.50
C GLN A 16 -18.99 -19.40 14.01
N LEU A 17 -17.99 -19.50 13.13
CA LEU A 17 -18.21 -19.46 11.70
C LEU A 17 -18.96 -20.72 11.21
N PRO A 18 -19.76 -20.60 10.13
CA PRO A 18 -20.67 -21.65 9.72
C PRO A 18 -19.96 -22.96 9.35
N ASP A 19 -20.57 -24.09 9.73
CA ASP A 19 -20.10 -25.44 9.36
C ASP A 19 -20.21 -25.72 7.84
N THR A 20 -20.86 -24.83 7.08
CA THR A 20 -20.90 -24.88 5.62
C THR A 20 -19.58 -24.46 4.97
N LEU A 21 -18.69 -23.81 5.72
CA LEU A 21 -17.34 -23.54 5.25
C LEU A 21 -16.45 -24.78 5.41
N PRO A 22 -15.55 -25.04 4.44
CA PRO A 22 -14.47 -26.01 4.62
C PRO A 22 -13.69 -25.73 5.90
N ASP A 23 -13.37 -26.78 6.65
CA ASP A 23 -12.70 -26.70 7.97
C ASP A 23 -11.41 -25.89 7.92
N LEU A 24 -10.63 -26.06 6.86
CA LEU A 24 -9.41 -25.30 6.61
C LEU A 24 -9.68 -23.80 6.56
N LEU A 25 -10.66 -23.35 5.78
CA LEU A 25 -11.01 -21.92 5.69
C LEU A 25 -11.54 -21.39 7.02
N ARG A 26 -12.39 -22.18 7.70
CA ARG A 26 -12.96 -21.82 8.98
C ARG A 26 -11.87 -21.55 10.02
N ARG A 27 -10.85 -22.42 10.07
CA ARG A 27 -9.64 -22.26 10.90
C ARG A 27 -8.83 -21.01 10.52
N LEU A 28 -8.56 -20.83 9.23
CA LEU A 28 -7.75 -19.72 8.72
C LEU A 28 -8.37 -18.35 8.97
N TYR A 29 -9.69 -18.23 8.81
CA TYR A 29 -10.43 -17.02 9.13
C TYR A 29 -10.41 -16.71 10.63
N ALA A 30 -10.63 -17.72 11.48
CA ALA A 30 -10.57 -17.56 12.93
C ALA A 30 -9.17 -17.09 13.40
N GLN A 31 -8.10 -17.63 12.83
CA GLN A 31 -6.71 -17.22 13.12
C GLN A 31 -6.40 -15.77 12.68
N ARG A 32 -7.26 -15.17 11.86
CA ARG A 32 -7.19 -13.77 11.41
C ARG A 32 -8.21 -12.87 12.12
N GLY A 33 -8.84 -13.37 13.18
CA GLY A 33 -9.77 -12.60 14.01
C GLY A 33 -11.19 -12.50 13.47
N VAL A 34 -11.55 -13.26 12.43
CA VAL A 34 -12.93 -13.32 11.93
C VAL A 34 -13.75 -14.18 12.86
N THR A 35 -14.73 -13.58 13.53
CA THR A 35 -15.51 -14.24 14.59
C THR A 35 -16.97 -14.46 14.20
N GLN A 36 -17.51 -13.64 13.31
CA GLN A 36 -18.91 -13.65 12.92
C GLN A 36 -19.11 -13.92 11.42
N PRO A 37 -20.16 -14.64 11.00
CA PRO A 37 -20.43 -14.92 9.58
C PRO A 37 -20.56 -13.68 8.70
N GLN A 38 -21.05 -12.56 9.26
CA GLN A 38 -21.22 -11.30 8.53
C GLN A 38 -19.88 -10.72 8.07
N GLU A 39 -18.79 -11.01 8.78
CA GLU A 39 -17.44 -10.58 8.40
C GLU A 39 -16.89 -11.36 7.19
N LEU A 40 -17.58 -12.41 6.73
CA LEU A 40 -17.25 -13.14 5.50
C LEU A 40 -17.95 -12.56 4.26
N GLU A 41 -18.88 -11.63 4.45
CA GLU A 41 -19.61 -10.99 3.37
C GLU A 41 -18.63 -10.25 2.42
N ARG A 42 -18.89 -10.36 1.12
CA ARG A 42 -18.05 -9.77 0.05
C ARG A 42 -18.88 -9.00 -0.97
N SER A 43 -20.20 -9.02 -0.85
CA SER A 43 -21.11 -8.26 -1.68
C SER A 43 -21.25 -6.84 -1.15
N LEU A 44 -21.67 -5.94 -2.03
CA LEU A 44 -21.89 -4.53 -1.70
C LEU A 44 -22.93 -4.30 -0.60
N ARG A 45 -23.75 -5.31 -0.25
CA ARG A 45 -24.72 -5.24 0.85
C ARG A 45 -24.05 -5.19 2.22
N GLY A 46 -22.83 -5.71 2.33
CA GLY A 46 -22.05 -5.69 3.57
C GLY A 46 -21.25 -4.40 3.78
N LEU A 47 -21.27 -3.46 2.83
CA LEU A 47 -20.57 -2.18 3.00
C LEU A 47 -21.16 -1.42 4.18
N LEU A 48 -20.26 -0.79 4.95
CA LEU A 48 -20.65 0.09 6.04
C LEU A 48 -21.46 1.27 5.53
N ASP A 49 -22.30 1.84 6.39
CA ASP A 49 -23.15 2.96 6.07
C ASP A 49 -22.35 4.28 6.02
N TYR A 50 -22.37 4.96 4.87
CA TYR A 50 -21.66 6.23 4.70
C TYR A 50 -22.11 7.30 5.68
N ARG A 51 -23.34 7.23 6.22
CA ARG A 51 -23.87 8.21 7.17
C ARG A 51 -23.11 8.24 8.49
N GLN A 52 -22.32 7.21 8.77
CA GLN A 52 -21.46 7.14 9.96
C GLN A 52 -20.09 7.83 9.74
N LEU A 53 -19.74 8.22 8.52
CA LEU A 53 -18.55 9.03 8.24
C LEU A 53 -18.79 10.47 8.68
N HIS A 54 -17.96 10.94 9.61
CA HIS A 54 -17.99 12.34 10.05
C HIS A 54 -17.78 13.29 8.87
N GLY A 55 -18.48 14.43 8.89
CA GLY A 55 -18.39 15.48 7.87
C GLY A 55 -19.04 15.17 6.52
N ILE A 56 -19.51 13.94 6.28
CA ILE A 56 -20.05 13.51 4.98
C ILE A 56 -21.24 14.36 4.52
N ASN A 57 -22.17 14.69 5.43
CA ASN A 57 -23.36 15.47 5.10
C ASN A 57 -23.02 16.91 4.71
N GLN A 58 -22.05 17.51 5.41
CA GLN A 58 -21.59 18.87 5.12
C GLN A 58 -20.89 18.91 3.76
N ALA A 59 -20.01 17.95 3.47
CA ALA A 59 -19.34 17.85 2.19
C ALA A 59 -20.30 17.63 1.02
N VAL A 60 -21.29 16.74 1.19
CA VAL A 60 -22.36 16.53 0.21
C VAL A 60 -23.14 17.81 -0.04
N SER A 61 -23.45 18.59 0.99
CA SER A 61 -24.13 19.88 0.82
C SER A 61 -23.30 20.87 0.02
N VAL A 62 -21.99 20.99 0.32
CA VAL A 62 -21.06 21.85 -0.43
C VAL A 62 -20.98 21.43 -1.90
N LEU A 63 -20.90 20.13 -2.18
CA LEU A 63 -20.81 19.59 -3.54
C LEU A 63 -22.14 19.73 -4.30
N GLU A 64 -23.29 19.49 -3.67
CA GLU A 64 -24.62 19.71 -4.28
C GLU A 64 -24.80 21.18 -4.68
N GLN A 65 -24.38 22.12 -3.82
CA GLN A 65 -24.39 23.54 -4.14
C GLN A 65 -23.42 23.88 -5.28
N ALA A 66 -22.21 23.32 -5.26
CA ALA A 66 -21.23 23.53 -6.33
C ALA A 66 -21.75 23.06 -7.69
N LEU A 67 -22.41 21.89 -7.74
CA LEU A 67 -23.07 21.38 -8.95
C LEU A 67 -24.19 22.30 -9.43
N SER A 68 -25.06 22.73 -8.51
CA SER A 68 -26.21 23.58 -8.81
C SER A 68 -25.81 24.98 -9.32
N LEU A 69 -24.69 25.51 -8.80
CA LEU A 69 -24.14 26.80 -9.18
C LEU A 69 -23.09 26.69 -10.31
N HIS A 70 -22.84 25.49 -10.84
CA HIS A 70 -21.82 25.22 -11.85
C HIS A 70 -20.43 25.76 -11.48
N ARG A 71 -20.06 25.67 -10.21
CA ARG A 71 -18.74 26.11 -9.72
C ARG A 71 -17.63 25.30 -10.37
N ARG A 72 -16.49 25.94 -10.61
CA ARG A 72 -15.25 25.28 -11.02
C ARG A 72 -14.64 24.52 -9.85
N ILE A 73 -14.60 23.20 -9.96
CA ILE A 73 -14.07 22.29 -8.94
C ILE A 73 -12.67 21.84 -9.35
N VAL A 74 -11.68 22.03 -8.47
CA VAL A 74 -10.33 21.50 -8.65
C VAL A 74 -10.09 20.40 -7.62
N ILE A 75 -9.83 19.19 -8.11
CA ILE A 75 -9.46 18.05 -7.27
C ILE A 75 -7.95 18.08 -7.03
N VAL A 76 -7.52 18.13 -5.77
CA VAL A 76 -6.10 18.14 -5.40
C VAL A 76 -5.72 16.77 -4.83
N GLY A 77 -5.04 15.95 -5.63
CA GLY A 77 -4.62 14.60 -5.26
C GLY A 77 -3.25 14.53 -4.60
N ASP A 78 -2.87 13.34 -4.13
CA ASP A 78 -1.51 13.00 -3.72
C ASP A 78 -0.71 12.35 -4.88
N PHE A 79 0.61 12.27 -4.73
CA PHE A 79 1.56 11.81 -5.76
C PHE A 79 1.84 10.29 -5.74
N ASP A 80 0.90 9.49 -5.24
CA ASP A 80 0.99 8.03 -5.25
C ASP A 80 -0.27 7.37 -5.84
N ALA A 81 -0.27 6.04 -5.88
CA ALA A 81 -1.34 5.27 -6.50
C ALA A 81 -2.72 5.52 -5.83
N ASP A 82 -2.77 5.77 -4.52
CA ASP A 82 -4.03 6.07 -3.85
C ASP A 82 -4.49 7.49 -4.19
N GLY A 83 -3.61 8.48 -4.13
CA GLY A 83 -3.90 9.85 -4.58
C GLY A 83 -4.34 9.92 -6.04
N ALA A 84 -3.71 9.17 -6.95
CA ALA A 84 -4.08 9.15 -8.36
C ALA A 84 -5.41 8.42 -8.63
N THR A 85 -5.65 7.29 -7.97
CA THR A 85 -6.94 6.58 -8.10
C THR A 85 -8.08 7.37 -7.46
N SER A 86 -7.85 8.02 -6.32
CA SER A 86 -8.79 8.94 -5.68
C SER A 86 -9.15 10.13 -6.57
N THR A 87 -8.13 10.72 -7.21
CA THR A 87 -8.30 11.83 -8.15
C THR A 87 -9.14 11.38 -9.35
N ALA A 88 -8.74 10.30 -10.01
CA ALA A 88 -9.45 9.78 -11.17
C ALA A 88 -10.89 9.40 -10.83
N LEU A 89 -11.12 8.73 -9.70
CA LEU A 89 -12.45 8.34 -9.22
C LEU A 89 -13.34 9.57 -9.02
N THR A 90 -12.83 10.58 -8.32
CA THR A 90 -13.62 11.79 -7.97
C THR A 90 -13.95 12.59 -9.22
N VAL A 91 -12.99 12.76 -10.13
CA VAL A 91 -13.21 13.44 -11.42
C VAL A 91 -14.26 12.70 -12.27
N LEU A 92 -14.14 11.38 -12.42
CA LEU A 92 -15.08 10.58 -13.19
C LEU A 92 -16.48 10.60 -12.58
N ALA A 93 -16.58 10.44 -11.27
CA ALA A 93 -17.84 10.46 -10.55
C ALA A 93 -18.55 11.80 -10.67
N LEU A 94 -17.87 12.92 -10.39
CA LEU A 94 -18.46 14.26 -10.49
C LEU A 94 -18.92 14.58 -11.91
N ARG A 95 -18.10 14.28 -12.94
CA ARG A 95 -18.48 14.45 -14.35
C ARG A 95 -19.71 13.60 -14.71
N SER A 96 -19.76 12.34 -14.26
CA SER A 96 -20.93 11.48 -14.48
C SER A 96 -22.20 11.95 -13.76
N MET A 97 -22.05 12.76 -12.71
CA MET A 97 -23.14 13.40 -11.97
C MET A 97 -23.51 14.79 -12.50
N GLY A 98 -22.93 15.23 -13.63
CA GLY A 98 -23.29 16.47 -14.31
C GLY A 98 -22.43 17.70 -13.94
N ALA A 99 -21.32 17.51 -13.23
CA ALA A 99 -20.34 18.57 -13.05
C ALA A 99 -19.70 18.94 -14.40
N ARG A 100 -19.77 20.22 -14.78
CA ARG A 100 -19.28 20.71 -16.08
C ARG A 100 -17.79 21.08 -16.04
N GLU A 101 -17.37 21.70 -14.95
CA GLU A 101 -16.03 22.24 -14.78
C GLU A 101 -15.30 21.53 -13.66
N VAL A 102 -14.74 20.35 -13.98
CA VAL A 102 -13.92 19.57 -13.04
C VAL A 102 -12.53 19.41 -13.62
N GLN A 103 -11.56 19.97 -12.93
CA GLN A 103 -10.14 19.83 -13.20
C GLN A 103 -9.46 19.13 -12.03
N TYR A 104 -8.22 18.71 -12.22
CA TYR A 104 -7.40 18.20 -11.14
C TYR A 104 -6.02 18.86 -11.13
N LEU A 105 -5.35 18.71 -10.00
CA LEU A 105 -3.99 19.11 -9.75
C LEU A 105 -3.35 18.03 -8.87
N VAL A 106 -2.12 17.63 -9.20
CA VAL A 106 -1.30 16.79 -8.34
C VAL A 106 -0.05 17.59 -8.02
N PRO A 107 0.29 17.80 -6.73
CA PRO A 107 1.44 18.60 -6.34
C PRO A 107 2.75 17.92 -6.75
N ASN A 108 3.75 18.72 -7.10
CA ASN A 108 5.09 18.22 -7.33
C ASN A 108 5.76 17.90 -5.99
N ARG A 109 6.06 16.62 -5.75
CA ARG A 109 6.70 16.11 -4.53
C ARG A 109 8.01 16.84 -4.16
N PHE A 110 8.74 17.35 -5.15
CA PHE A 110 10.04 17.97 -4.98
C PHE A 110 9.94 19.48 -4.71
N GLU A 111 8.96 20.14 -5.32
CA GLU A 111 8.86 21.62 -5.36
C GLU A 111 7.79 22.14 -4.39
N ASP A 112 6.60 21.52 -4.37
CA ASP A 112 5.40 22.09 -3.74
C ASP A 112 5.20 21.65 -2.27
N GLY A 113 5.97 20.68 -1.81
CA GLY A 113 5.77 20.04 -0.51
C GLY A 113 4.70 18.95 -0.54
N TYR A 114 4.13 18.62 0.63
CA TYR A 114 3.12 17.57 0.78
C TYR A 114 1.73 18.18 1.03
N GLY A 115 0.71 17.65 0.34
CA GLY A 115 -0.70 18.05 0.49
C GLY A 115 -1.02 19.44 -0.09
N LEU A 116 -2.04 20.10 0.48
CA LEU A 116 -2.48 21.43 0.04
C LEU A 116 -1.61 22.53 0.67
N SER A 117 -0.58 22.98 -0.05
CA SER A 117 0.25 24.15 0.32
C SER A 117 -0.28 25.45 -0.29
N PRO A 118 0.11 26.64 0.20
CA PRO A 118 -0.23 27.91 -0.43
C PRO A 118 0.19 27.99 -1.91
N GLU A 119 1.30 27.36 -2.28
CA GLU A 119 1.76 27.25 -3.67
C GLU A 119 0.76 26.46 -4.53
N VAL A 120 0.30 25.30 -4.03
CA VAL A 120 -0.73 24.48 -4.69
C VAL A 120 -2.06 25.23 -4.80
N VAL A 121 -2.42 26.00 -3.78
CA VAL A 121 -3.63 26.85 -3.80
C VAL A 121 -3.51 27.95 -4.85
N ALA A 122 -2.33 28.58 -4.99
CA ALA A 122 -2.08 29.55 -6.05
C ALA A 122 -2.23 28.93 -7.44
N GLN A 123 -1.75 27.70 -7.63
CA GLN A 123 -1.93 26.95 -8.88
C GLN A 123 -3.42 26.63 -9.15
N ALA A 124 -4.16 26.20 -8.12
CA ALA A 124 -5.60 25.95 -8.23
C ALA A 124 -6.38 27.25 -8.52
N ALA A 125 -6.01 28.36 -7.90
CA ALA A 125 -6.58 29.68 -8.16
C ALA A 125 -6.31 30.14 -9.60
N ALA A 126 -5.11 29.87 -10.14
CA ALA A 126 -4.78 30.16 -11.54
C ALA A 126 -5.65 29.36 -12.54
N LYS A 127 -6.13 28.17 -12.13
CA LYS A 127 -7.14 27.39 -12.87
C LYS A 127 -8.58 27.89 -12.67
N GLY A 128 -8.76 28.92 -11.85
CA GLY A 128 -10.06 29.53 -11.55
C GLY A 128 -10.90 28.72 -10.55
N ALA A 129 -10.27 27.96 -9.65
CA ALA A 129 -10.97 27.19 -8.63
C ALA A 129 -11.92 28.06 -7.80
N GLU A 130 -13.16 27.60 -7.66
CA GLU A 130 -14.16 28.15 -6.71
C GLU A 130 -14.40 27.17 -5.56
N LEU A 131 -14.08 25.90 -5.79
CA LEU A 131 -14.04 24.83 -4.80
C LEU A 131 -12.81 23.97 -5.05
N ILE A 132 -12.02 23.75 -4.01
CA ILE A 132 -10.96 22.74 -3.94
C ILE A 132 -11.52 21.53 -3.19
N VAL A 133 -11.32 20.33 -3.74
CA VAL A 133 -11.56 19.07 -3.03
C VAL A 133 -10.24 18.34 -2.94
N THR A 134 -9.67 18.22 -1.74
CA THR A 134 -8.48 17.39 -1.57
C THR A 134 -8.87 15.92 -1.49
N VAL A 135 -8.07 15.06 -2.09
CA VAL A 135 -8.25 13.61 -2.03
C VAL A 135 -6.94 12.95 -1.63
N ASP A 136 -7.02 12.08 -0.64
CA ASP A 136 -5.87 11.39 -0.05
C ASP A 136 -4.83 12.33 0.61
N ASN A 137 -5.25 13.55 0.91
CA ASN A 137 -4.44 14.53 1.62
C ASN A 137 -5.35 15.62 2.22
N GLY A 138 -4.75 16.53 2.99
CA GLY A 138 -5.39 17.75 3.46
C GLY A 138 -5.65 17.79 4.97
N ILE A 139 -5.55 16.68 5.70
CA ILE A 139 -5.84 16.64 7.15
C ILE A 139 -4.94 17.56 7.97
N SER A 140 -3.74 17.86 7.47
CA SER A 140 -2.75 18.73 8.11
C SER A 140 -2.52 20.07 7.38
N SER A 141 -3.35 20.40 6.37
CA SER A 141 -3.07 21.51 5.44
C SER A 141 -3.63 22.86 5.90
N HIS A 142 -3.25 23.29 7.11
CA HIS A 142 -3.68 24.57 7.71
C HIS A 142 -3.40 25.77 6.81
N ALA A 143 -2.14 25.97 6.45
CA ALA A 143 -1.72 27.14 5.67
C ALA A 143 -2.37 27.19 4.28
N GLY A 144 -2.53 26.04 3.61
CA GLY A 144 -3.21 25.99 2.32
C GLY A 144 -4.71 26.28 2.42
N VAL A 145 -5.39 25.77 3.45
CA VAL A 145 -6.81 26.08 3.67
C VAL A 145 -7.01 27.57 3.99
N ASP A 146 -6.12 28.16 4.79
CA ASP A 146 -6.18 29.59 5.10
C ASP A 146 -5.92 30.47 3.86
N ASP A 147 -4.92 30.13 3.03
CA ASP A 147 -4.66 30.83 1.76
C ASP A 147 -5.86 30.70 0.79
N ALA A 148 -6.48 29.52 0.71
CA ALA A 148 -7.67 29.32 -0.12
C ALA A 148 -8.83 30.23 0.32
N HIS A 149 -9.06 30.36 1.63
CA HIS A 149 -10.07 31.27 2.16
C HIS A 149 -9.75 32.74 1.90
N GLN A 150 -8.49 33.15 2.01
CA GLN A 150 -8.08 34.52 1.66
C GLN A 150 -8.37 34.86 0.19
N ARG A 151 -8.37 33.84 -0.68
CA ARG A 151 -8.74 33.95 -2.11
C ARG A 151 -10.24 33.75 -2.38
N GLY A 152 -11.05 33.50 -1.37
CA GLY A 152 -12.48 33.23 -1.51
C GLY A 152 -12.82 31.84 -2.07
N ILE A 153 -11.90 30.89 -1.99
CA ILE A 153 -12.04 29.53 -2.50
C ILE A 153 -12.47 28.61 -1.34
N ALA A 154 -13.55 27.86 -1.53
CA ALA A 154 -13.96 26.85 -0.55
C ALA A 154 -13.08 25.60 -0.66
N VAL A 155 -12.86 24.90 0.44
CA VAL A 155 -12.11 23.65 0.54
C VAL A 155 -12.95 22.56 1.22
N VAL A 156 -13.03 21.40 0.57
CA VAL A 156 -13.49 20.14 1.17
C VAL A 156 -12.30 19.20 1.27
N VAL A 157 -12.06 18.64 2.46
CA VAL A 157 -10.96 17.71 2.69
C VAL A 157 -11.46 16.27 2.72
N THR A 158 -10.90 15.39 1.88
CA THR A 158 -11.05 13.94 2.02
C THR A 158 -9.69 13.30 2.22
N ASP A 159 -9.52 12.63 3.35
CA ASP A 159 -8.23 12.08 3.77
C ASP A 159 -8.46 10.86 4.67
N HIS A 160 -7.43 10.08 4.90
CA HIS A 160 -7.44 8.92 5.78
C HIS A 160 -6.25 8.89 6.76
N HIS A 161 -5.28 9.80 6.59
CA HIS A 161 -4.14 9.94 7.49
C HIS A 161 -4.57 10.31 8.93
N LEU A 162 -3.68 10.06 9.90
CA LEU A 162 -3.98 10.42 11.29
C LEU A 162 -4.09 11.94 11.46
N PRO A 163 -5.11 12.44 12.18
CA PRO A 163 -5.22 13.86 12.45
C PRO A 163 -4.12 14.35 13.40
N GLY A 164 -3.71 15.61 13.24
CA GLY A 164 -2.90 16.32 14.23
C GLY A 164 -3.75 16.87 15.38
N ASP A 165 -3.10 17.57 16.32
CA ASP A 165 -3.76 18.18 17.50
C ASP A 165 -4.81 19.22 17.11
N THR A 166 -4.60 19.88 15.98
CA THR A 166 -5.52 20.86 15.40
C THR A 166 -5.83 20.51 13.95
N LEU A 167 -7.05 20.80 13.53
CA LEU A 167 -7.55 20.53 12.18
C LEU A 167 -7.71 21.83 11.38
N PRO A 168 -7.42 21.83 10.06
CA PRO A 168 -7.64 22.99 9.21
C PRO A 168 -9.14 23.35 9.12
N ALA A 169 -9.44 24.64 8.99
CA ALA A 169 -10.79 25.19 9.04
C ALA A 169 -11.60 25.00 7.74
N ALA A 170 -11.49 23.86 7.07
CA ALA A 170 -12.17 23.57 5.80
C ALA A 170 -13.71 23.58 5.93
N GLN A 171 -14.45 23.82 4.84
CA GLN A 171 -15.92 23.81 4.85
C GLN A 171 -16.49 22.44 5.21
N ALA A 172 -15.77 21.37 4.87
CA ALA A 172 -16.07 20.02 5.31
C ALA A 172 -14.79 19.17 5.34
N MET A 173 -14.79 18.15 6.20
CA MET A 173 -13.69 17.21 6.33
C MET A 173 -14.22 15.80 6.54
N ILE A 174 -13.82 14.87 5.68
CA ILE A 174 -14.15 13.46 5.77
C ILE A 174 -12.85 12.71 6.01
N ASN A 175 -12.73 12.13 7.19
CA ASN A 175 -11.63 11.23 7.51
C ASN A 175 -12.10 10.22 8.57
N PRO A 176 -11.95 8.90 8.32
CA PRO A 176 -12.39 7.87 9.27
C PRO A 176 -11.63 7.92 10.59
N ASN A 177 -10.39 8.45 10.61
CA ASN A 177 -9.52 8.54 11.77
C ASN A 177 -9.72 9.81 12.62
N LEU A 178 -10.72 10.65 12.30
CA LEU A 178 -11.14 11.73 13.21
C LEU A 178 -11.63 11.15 14.56
N PRO A 179 -11.29 11.80 15.70
CA PRO A 179 -11.69 11.31 17.02
C PRO A 179 -13.21 11.11 17.16
N ASP A 180 -14.00 12.02 16.59
CA ASP A 180 -15.47 12.00 16.67
C ASP A 180 -16.14 11.20 15.53
N CYS A 181 -15.36 10.50 14.70
CA CYS A 181 -15.91 9.71 13.60
C CYS A 181 -16.35 8.33 14.09
N THR A 182 -17.63 8.01 13.94
CA THR A 182 -18.19 6.71 14.35
C THR A 182 -18.10 5.63 13.27
N PHE A 183 -17.56 5.94 12.10
CA PHE A 183 -17.43 4.98 11.01
C PHE A 183 -16.54 3.79 11.44
N PRO A 184 -17.02 2.54 11.39
CA PRO A 184 -16.31 1.40 11.97
C PRO A 184 -14.96 1.08 11.32
N SER A 185 -14.83 1.27 10.01
CA SER A 185 -13.58 1.00 9.28
C SER A 185 -12.65 2.20 9.35
N LYS A 186 -11.66 2.12 10.25
CA LYS A 186 -10.57 3.10 10.38
C LYS A 186 -9.46 2.92 9.34
N ALA A 187 -9.59 1.88 8.51
CA ALA A 187 -8.58 1.46 7.56
C ALA A 187 -8.89 1.86 6.12
N LEU A 188 -9.92 2.67 5.83
CA LEU A 188 -10.13 3.14 4.46
C LEU A 188 -8.86 3.82 3.93
N ALA A 189 -8.52 3.51 2.68
CA ALA A 189 -7.60 4.31 1.87
C ALA A 189 -8.29 5.62 1.44
N GLY A 190 -7.53 6.61 0.99
CA GLY A 190 -8.03 7.85 0.41
C GLY A 190 -9.07 7.60 -0.69
N VAL A 191 -8.84 6.62 -1.57
CA VAL A 191 -9.78 6.29 -2.66
C VAL A 191 -11.08 5.70 -2.11
N GLY A 192 -11.01 5.00 -0.98
CA GLY A 192 -12.16 4.51 -0.25
C GLY A 192 -13.00 5.66 0.32
N VAL A 193 -12.35 6.64 0.96
CA VAL A 193 -13.03 7.84 1.47
C VAL A 193 -13.70 8.62 0.34
N ALA A 194 -12.99 8.83 -0.77
CA ALA A 194 -13.53 9.48 -1.97
C ALA A 194 -14.74 8.72 -2.55
N PHE A 195 -14.66 7.39 -2.65
CA PHE A 195 -15.77 6.55 -3.11
C PHE A 195 -17.01 6.71 -2.23
N TYR A 196 -16.83 6.71 -0.91
CA TYR A 196 -17.92 6.91 0.05
C TYR A 196 -18.57 8.31 -0.07
N LEU A 197 -17.76 9.36 -0.28
CA LEU A 197 -18.28 10.70 -0.54
C LEU A 197 -19.08 10.77 -1.85
N MET A 198 -18.57 10.17 -2.93
CA MET A 198 -19.29 10.12 -4.22
C MET A 198 -20.58 9.31 -4.10
N MET A 199 -20.59 8.22 -3.33
CA MET A 199 -21.79 7.43 -3.05
C MET A 199 -22.85 8.23 -2.30
N ALA A 200 -22.45 8.98 -1.27
CA ALA A 200 -23.33 9.86 -0.51
C ALA A 200 -23.89 10.99 -1.39
N LEU A 201 -23.05 11.62 -2.21
CA LEU A 201 -23.46 12.67 -3.14
C LEU A 201 -24.48 12.15 -4.16
N ARG A 202 -24.21 10.99 -4.80
CA ARG A 202 -25.17 10.37 -5.72
C ARG A 202 -26.51 10.09 -5.07
N ALA A 203 -26.51 9.57 -3.84
CA ALA A 203 -27.75 9.30 -3.11
C ALA A 203 -28.55 10.59 -2.88
N ARG A 204 -27.88 11.68 -2.47
CA ARG A 204 -28.48 13.00 -2.28
C ARG A 204 -29.04 13.58 -3.57
N LEU A 205 -28.29 13.51 -4.68
CA LEU A 205 -28.73 14.01 -5.99
C LEU A 205 -29.94 13.26 -6.52
N ARG A 206 -30.03 11.95 -6.26
CA ARG A 206 -31.23 11.17 -6.57
C ARG A 206 -32.43 11.67 -5.75
N GLU A 207 -32.25 11.89 -4.45
CA GLU A 207 -33.32 12.39 -3.58
C GLU A 207 -33.81 13.79 -3.96
N SER A 208 -32.91 14.66 -4.45
CA SER A 208 -33.28 16.00 -4.93
C SER A 208 -33.84 16.01 -6.36
N GLY A 209 -33.92 14.86 -7.03
CA GLY A 209 -34.42 14.76 -8.41
C GLY A 209 -33.45 15.33 -9.46
N TRP A 210 -32.19 15.57 -9.07
CA TRP A 210 -31.15 16.22 -9.90
C TRP A 210 -30.98 15.55 -11.26
N PHE A 211 -30.86 14.21 -11.30
CA PHE A 211 -30.63 13.47 -12.54
C PHE A 211 -31.76 13.68 -13.56
N SER A 212 -33.02 13.66 -13.09
CA SER A 212 -34.18 13.95 -13.94
C SER A 212 -34.19 15.41 -14.40
N ALA A 213 -33.84 16.35 -13.53
CA ALA A 213 -33.81 17.77 -13.86
C ALA A 213 -32.72 18.13 -14.88
N GLN A 214 -31.56 17.46 -14.82
CA GLN A 214 -30.45 17.64 -15.75
C GLN A 214 -30.54 16.76 -17.01
N GLY A 215 -31.50 15.83 -17.07
CA GLY A 215 -31.64 14.91 -18.20
C GLY A 215 -30.47 13.93 -18.35
N ILE A 216 -29.82 13.56 -17.24
CA ILE A 216 -28.69 12.62 -17.20
C ILE A 216 -29.10 11.34 -16.48
N ALA A 217 -28.55 10.19 -16.89
CA ALA A 217 -28.79 8.92 -16.20
C ALA A 217 -28.09 8.91 -14.84
N GLU A 218 -28.74 8.35 -13.82
CA GLU A 218 -28.11 8.11 -12.52
C GLU A 218 -26.93 7.13 -12.71
N PRO A 219 -25.68 7.53 -12.41
CA PRO A 219 -24.51 6.71 -12.72
C PRO A 219 -24.43 5.48 -11.81
N ASN A 220 -23.80 4.40 -12.27
CA ASN A 220 -23.50 3.24 -11.43
C ASN A 220 -22.08 3.34 -10.88
N LEU A 221 -21.90 3.86 -9.67
CA LEU A 221 -20.57 4.04 -9.07
C LEU A 221 -19.81 2.73 -8.85
N ALA A 222 -20.50 1.59 -8.87
CA ALA A 222 -19.84 0.30 -8.78
C ALA A 222 -18.87 0.07 -9.96
N GLU A 223 -19.02 0.79 -11.07
CA GLU A 223 -18.08 0.75 -12.21
C GLU A 223 -16.70 1.36 -11.90
N LEU A 224 -16.56 2.09 -10.79
CA LEU A 224 -15.30 2.70 -10.34
C LEU A 224 -14.60 1.89 -9.24
N LEU A 225 -15.14 0.73 -8.85
CA LEU A 225 -14.57 -0.11 -7.79
C LEU A 225 -13.24 -0.77 -8.17
N ASP A 226 -12.90 -0.79 -9.47
CA ASP A 226 -11.58 -1.19 -9.94
C ASP A 226 -10.49 -0.18 -9.51
N LEU A 227 -10.77 1.12 -9.58
CA LEU A 227 -9.92 2.17 -9.03
C LEU A 227 -9.81 2.05 -7.51
N VAL A 228 -10.93 1.83 -6.81
CA VAL A 228 -10.95 1.64 -5.35
C VAL A 228 -10.08 0.46 -4.93
N ALA A 229 -10.20 -0.68 -5.61
CA ALA A 229 -9.38 -1.85 -5.30
C ALA A 229 -7.89 -1.61 -5.55
N LEU A 230 -7.54 -0.93 -6.65
CA LEU A 230 -6.14 -0.61 -6.96
C LEU A 230 -5.53 0.33 -5.92
N GLY A 231 -6.18 1.45 -5.60
CA GLY A 231 -5.67 2.40 -4.59
C GLY A 231 -5.57 1.77 -3.21
N THR A 232 -6.65 1.11 -2.75
CA THR A 232 -6.68 0.44 -1.43
C THR A 232 -5.54 -0.57 -1.26
N VAL A 233 -5.27 -1.40 -2.28
CA VAL A 233 -4.19 -2.40 -2.17
C VAL A 233 -2.81 -1.78 -2.34
N ALA A 234 -2.67 -0.76 -3.21
CA ALA A 234 -1.39 -0.08 -3.43
C ALA A 234 -0.95 0.75 -2.22
N ASP A 235 -1.89 1.27 -1.43
CA ASP A 235 -1.64 2.00 -0.19
C ASP A 235 -1.31 1.10 1.01
N VAL A 236 -1.52 -0.22 0.86
CA VAL A 236 -1.18 -1.21 1.89
C VAL A 236 -1.92 -0.94 3.22
N VAL A 237 -3.15 -0.40 3.14
CA VAL A 237 -4.02 -0.28 4.31
C VAL A 237 -4.52 -1.65 4.78
N PRO A 238 -4.84 -1.82 6.08
CA PRO A 238 -5.45 -3.05 6.58
C PRO A 238 -6.68 -3.47 5.77
N LEU A 239 -6.70 -4.72 5.32
CA LEU A 239 -7.87 -5.33 4.68
C LEU A 239 -8.86 -5.82 5.75
N ASP A 240 -9.47 -4.87 6.45
CA ASP A 240 -10.59 -5.13 7.35
C ASP A 240 -11.84 -5.62 6.58
N ALA A 241 -12.93 -5.92 7.28
CA ALA A 241 -14.15 -6.42 6.63
C ALA A 241 -14.67 -5.50 5.51
N ASN A 242 -14.60 -4.17 5.69
CA ASN A 242 -15.12 -3.22 4.72
C ASN A 242 -14.21 -3.12 3.48
N ASN A 243 -12.90 -3.01 3.69
CA ASN A 243 -11.92 -2.99 2.61
C ASN A 243 -11.90 -4.30 1.82
N ARG A 244 -12.09 -5.45 2.48
CA ARG A 244 -12.20 -6.74 1.78
C ARG A 244 -13.39 -6.78 0.83
N ILE A 245 -14.52 -6.18 1.18
CA ILE A 245 -15.67 -6.05 0.27
C ILE A 245 -15.30 -5.18 -0.94
N LEU A 246 -14.74 -3.99 -0.72
CA LEU A 246 -14.35 -3.07 -1.79
C LEU A 246 -13.35 -3.73 -2.76
N VAL A 247 -12.29 -4.34 -2.22
CA VAL A 247 -11.25 -5.01 -3.02
C VAL A 247 -11.79 -6.24 -3.73
N ALA A 248 -12.59 -7.09 -3.08
CA ALA A 248 -13.21 -8.26 -3.73
C ALA A 248 -14.11 -7.85 -4.91
N GLN A 249 -14.89 -6.77 -4.73
CA GLN A 249 -15.77 -6.25 -5.76
C GLN A 249 -15.00 -5.63 -6.93
N GLY A 250 -13.91 -4.90 -6.67
CA GLY A 250 -13.04 -4.38 -7.73
C GLY A 250 -12.32 -5.48 -8.51
N LEU A 251 -11.72 -6.46 -7.81
CA LEU A 251 -11.08 -7.62 -8.43
C LEU A 251 -12.07 -8.40 -9.31
N GLY A 252 -13.27 -8.69 -8.80
CA GLY A 252 -14.30 -9.40 -9.56
C GLY A 252 -14.70 -8.68 -10.85
N ARG A 253 -14.72 -7.34 -10.85
CA ARG A 253 -14.99 -6.53 -12.04
C ARG A 253 -13.85 -6.57 -13.04
N ILE A 254 -12.61 -6.41 -12.57
CA ILE A 254 -11.43 -6.50 -13.43
C ILE A 254 -11.37 -7.88 -14.10
N ARG A 255 -11.56 -8.97 -13.33
CA ARG A 255 -11.62 -10.35 -13.84
C ARG A 255 -12.72 -10.55 -14.88
N ALA A 256 -13.86 -9.89 -14.71
CA ALA A 256 -14.96 -9.89 -15.67
C ALA A 256 -14.76 -8.97 -16.88
N GLY A 257 -13.59 -8.33 -17.02
CA GLY A 257 -13.29 -7.39 -18.10
C GLY A 257 -13.97 -6.01 -17.95
N LYS A 258 -14.61 -5.74 -16.81
CA LYS A 258 -15.33 -4.49 -16.51
C LYS A 258 -14.44 -3.53 -15.71
N CYS A 259 -13.40 -3.02 -16.34
CA CYS A 259 -12.48 -2.06 -15.73
C CYS A 259 -12.09 -0.94 -16.71
N ARG A 260 -11.51 0.13 -16.16
CA ARG A 260 -10.98 1.26 -16.90
C ARG A 260 -9.94 0.82 -17.94
N PRO A 261 -9.90 1.45 -19.12
CA PRO A 261 -8.86 1.20 -20.12
C PRO A 261 -7.44 1.30 -19.55
N GLY A 262 -7.20 2.26 -18.65
CA GLY A 262 -5.92 2.42 -17.97
C GLY A 262 -5.48 1.20 -17.16
N ILE A 263 -6.37 0.62 -16.35
CA ILE A 263 -6.07 -0.59 -15.58
C ILE A 263 -5.80 -1.77 -16.51
N ARG A 264 -6.58 -1.89 -17.60
CA ARG A 264 -6.35 -2.93 -18.60
C ARG A 264 -4.98 -2.80 -19.27
N ALA A 265 -4.60 -1.59 -19.66
CA ALA A 265 -3.28 -1.33 -20.24
C ALA A 265 -2.14 -1.62 -19.26
N LEU A 266 -2.31 -1.29 -17.97
CA LEU A 266 -1.34 -1.67 -16.93
C LEU A 266 -1.18 -3.19 -16.78
N LEU A 267 -2.27 -3.95 -16.87
CA LEU A 267 -2.23 -5.42 -16.84
C LEU A 267 -1.44 -5.97 -18.03
N GLU A 268 -1.65 -5.41 -19.23
CA GLU A 268 -0.93 -5.79 -20.45
C GLU A 268 0.58 -5.58 -20.30
N VAL A 269 1.04 -4.39 -19.92
CA VAL A 269 2.49 -4.11 -19.72
C VAL A 269 3.08 -4.87 -18.53
N ALA A 270 2.25 -5.21 -17.54
CA ALA A 270 2.64 -6.04 -16.41
C ALA A 270 2.70 -7.54 -16.72
N ASN A 271 2.27 -7.97 -17.92
CA ASN A 271 2.08 -9.37 -18.30
C ASN A 271 1.20 -10.14 -17.30
N ARG A 272 0.08 -9.54 -16.89
CA ARG A 272 -0.88 -10.14 -15.95
C ARG A 272 -2.21 -10.41 -16.64
N GLU A 273 -2.72 -11.62 -16.46
CA GLU A 273 -4.03 -12.00 -17.01
C GLU A 273 -5.15 -11.52 -16.08
N ALA A 274 -6.07 -10.72 -16.61
CA ALA A 274 -7.16 -10.12 -15.83
C ALA A 274 -8.04 -11.17 -15.13
N SER A 275 -8.36 -12.27 -15.81
CA SER A 275 -9.21 -13.37 -15.29
C SER A 275 -8.64 -14.03 -14.03
N GLN A 276 -7.32 -13.94 -13.86
CA GLN A 276 -6.53 -14.57 -12.82
C GLN A 276 -6.11 -13.59 -11.71
N LEU A 277 -6.42 -12.31 -11.85
CA LEU A 277 -5.84 -11.28 -11.02
C LEU A 277 -6.15 -11.47 -9.53
N VAL A 278 -5.13 -11.49 -8.67
CA VAL A 278 -5.31 -11.49 -7.20
C VAL A 278 -4.94 -10.13 -6.61
N ALA A 279 -5.27 -9.88 -5.34
CA ALA A 279 -4.98 -8.60 -4.69
C ALA A 279 -3.48 -8.26 -4.75
N SER A 280 -2.59 -9.22 -4.52
CA SER A 280 -1.14 -9.00 -4.57
C SER A 280 -0.66 -8.52 -5.95
N ASP A 281 -1.29 -8.90 -7.05
CA ASP A 281 -0.94 -8.36 -8.38
C ASP A 281 -1.20 -6.85 -8.47
N LEU A 282 -2.26 -6.34 -7.83
CA LEU A 282 -2.52 -4.91 -7.76
C LEU A 282 -1.39 -4.19 -7.01
N GLY A 283 -0.99 -4.71 -5.85
CA GLY A 283 0.03 -4.09 -4.99
C GLY A 283 1.48 -4.23 -5.50
N PHE A 284 1.81 -5.32 -6.19
CA PHE A 284 3.20 -5.62 -6.60
C PHE A 284 3.45 -5.48 -8.10
N ALA A 285 2.41 -5.51 -8.95
CA ALA A 285 2.57 -5.36 -10.40
C ALA A 285 2.04 -4.00 -10.89
N LEU A 286 0.85 -3.58 -10.47
CA LEU A 286 0.21 -2.37 -10.99
C LEU A 286 0.60 -1.11 -10.21
N GLY A 287 0.37 -1.10 -8.89
CA GLY A 287 0.68 0.01 -7.99
C GLY A 287 2.10 0.56 -8.16
N PRO A 288 3.17 -0.27 -8.28
CA PRO A 288 4.52 0.22 -8.45
C PRO A 288 4.77 0.99 -9.77
N ARG A 289 3.97 0.76 -10.81
CA ARG A 289 4.06 1.49 -12.09
C ARG A 289 3.46 2.88 -11.96
N LEU A 290 2.30 3.01 -11.31
CA LEU A 290 1.74 4.31 -10.97
C LEU A 290 2.69 5.09 -10.05
N ASN A 291 3.15 4.45 -8.98
CA ASN A 291 4.07 5.05 -8.02
C ASN A 291 5.44 5.43 -8.60
N ALA A 292 5.83 4.88 -9.76
CA ALA A 292 7.09 5.25 -10.39
C ALA A 292 7.05 6.69 -10.91
N ALA A 293 5.90 7.15 -11.41
CA ALA A 293 5.69 8.53 -11.85
C ALA A 293 5.95 9.50 -10.71
N GLY A 294 5.18 9.45 -9.61
CA GLY A 294 5.40 10.35 -8.46
C GLY A 294 6.73 10.17 -7.70
N ARG A 295 7.58 9.21 -8.07
CA ARG A 295 8.94 9.05 -7.53
C ARG A 295 10.03 9.64 -8.40
N LEU A 296 9.83 9.69 -9.71
CA LEU A 296 10.87 10.06 -10.68
C LEU A 296 10.49 11.27 -11.54
N ASP A 297 9.21 11.55 -11.70
CA ASP A 297 8.68 12.51 -12.67
C ASP A 297 7.30 13.04 -12.23
N ASP A 298 6.45 13.45 -13.18
CA ASP A 298 5.10 13.95 -12.97
C ASP A 298 4.05 12.83 -12.79
N MET A 299 3.38 12.82 -11.63
CA MET A 299 2.29 11.88 -11.34
C MET A 299 1.04 12.11 -12.22
N SER A 300 0.92 13.23 -12.92
CA SER A 300 -0.20 13.53 -13.81
C SER A 300 -0.39 12.45 -14.89
N VAL A 301 0.68 11.81 -15.36
CA VAL A 301 0.66 10.68 -16.31
C VAL A 301 -0.16 9.51 -15.76
N GLY A 302 0.00 9.21 -14.47
CA GLY A 302 -0.75 8.16 -13.78
C GLY A 302 -2.24 8.49 -13.68
N VAL A 303 -2.60 9.74 -13.40
CA VAL A 303 -3.99 10.19 -13.35
C VAL A 303 -4.62 10.16 -14.75
N GLU A 304 -3.96 10.69 -15.76
CA GLU A 304 -4.45 10.70 -17.15
C GLU A 304 -4.70 9.27 -17.65
N LEU A 305 -3.80 8.33 -17.35
CA LEU A 305 -3.98 6.92 -17.70
C LEU A 305 -5.30 6.35 -17.13
N LEU A 306 -5.60 6.65 -15.87
CA LEU A 306 -6.82 6.16 -15.21
C LEU A 306 -8.08 6.88 -15.71
N LEU A 307 -7.95 8.12 -16.17
CA LEU A 307 -9.02 8.91 -16.80
C LEU A 307 -9.29 8.53 -18.26
N CYS A 308 -8.33 7.92 -18.96
CA CYS A 308 -8.48 7.52 -20.37
C CYS A 308 -9.77 6.72 -20.63
N GLN A 309 -10.45 7.07 -21.73
CA GLN A 309 -11.61 6.34 -22.25
C GLN A 309 -11.25 5.43 -23.44
N ASP A 310 -10.13 5.73 -24.11
CA ASP A 310 -9.62 4.96 -25.24
C ASP A 310 -8.45 4.05 -24.82
N ILE A 311 -8.46 2.82 -25.32
CA ILE A 311 -7.43 1.83 -24.99
C ILE A 311 -6.10 2.10 -25.69
N ALA A 312 -6.10 2.72 -26.88
CA ALA A 312 -4.85 3.03 -27.58
C ALA A 312 -4.07 4.14 -26.84
N GLN A 313 -4.76 5.21 -26.42
CA GLN A 313 -4.15 6.23 -25.56
C GLN A 313 -3.68 5.64 -24.22
N ALA A 314 -4.51 4.79 -23.58
CA ALA A 314 -4.13 4.14 -22.33
C ALA A 314 -2.87 3.27 -22.46
N ARG A 315 -2.68 2.56 -23.58
CA ARG A 315 -1.46 1.79 -23.84
C ARG A 315 -0.22 2.67 -23.91
N MET A 316 -0.30 3.82 -24.58
CA MET A 316 0.82 4.76 -24.67
C MET A 316 1.28 5.22 -23.29
N LEU A 317 0.34 5.68 -22.44
CA LEU A 317 0.64 6.12 -21.08
C LEU A 317 1.11 4.96 -20.18
N ALA A 318 0.55 3.75 -20.35
CA ALA A 318 1.00 2.58 -19.60
C ALA A 318 2.44 2.16 -19.94
N PHE A 319 2.87 2.28 -21.21
CA PHE A 319 4.25 2.07 -21.60
C PHE A 319 5.20 3.10 -20.98
N GLU A 320 4.79 4.36 -20.91
CA GLU A 320 5.56 5.42 -20.26
C GLU A 320 5.76 5.13 -18.76
N LEU A 321 4.68 4.77 -18.05
CA LEU A 321 4.77 4.36 -16.65
C LEU A 321 5.61 3.10 -16.43
N ASP A 322 5.58 2.14 -17.36
CA ASP A 322 6.42 0.95 -17.30
C ASP A 322 7.91 1.31 -17.46
N ALA A 323 8.24 2.22 -18.37
CA ALA A 323 9.59 2.74 -18.56
C ALA A 323 10.10 3.50 -17.32
N LEU A 324 9.25 4.33 -16.69
CA LEU A 324 9.57 4.99 -15.43
C LEU A 324 9.80 3.96 -14.31
N ASN A 325 8.97 2.92 -14.23
CA ASN A 325 9.14 1.85 -13.25
C ASN A 325 10.42 1.04 -13.46
N GLN A 326 10.82 0.80 -14.72
CA GLN A 326 12.08 0.15 -15.05
C GLN A 326 13.28 1.02 -14.64
N SER A 327 13.26 2.31 -14.99
CA SER A 327 14.27 3.29 -14.54
C SER A 327 14.37 3.34 -13.02
N ARG A 328 13.24 3.34 -12.32
CA ARG A 328 13.19 3.31 -10.85
C ARG A 328 13.87 2.07 -10.29
N ARG A 329 13.59 0.90 -10.86
CA ARG A 329 14.20 -0.38 -10.44
C ARG A 329 15.71 -0.41 -10.66
N GLU A 330 16.19 0.20 -11.75
CA GLU A 330 17.62 0.31 -12.04
C GLU A 330 18.33 1.21 -11.02
N ILE A 331 17.75 2.39 -10.71
CA ILE A 331 18.24 3.28 -9.66
C ILE A 331 18.24 2.54 -8.31
N GLU A 332 17.15 1.85 -7.97
CA GLU A 332 17.02 1.08 -6.73
C GLU A 332 18.07 -0.04 -6.64
N ALA A 333 18.35 -0.75 -7.74
CA ALA A 333 19.36 -1.80 -7.78
C ALA A 333 20.77 -1.24 -7.57
N GLY A 334 21.10 -0.11 -8.20
CA GLY A 334 22.38 0.59 -7.96
C GLY A 334 22.54 1.01 -6.50
N MET A 335 21.53 1.68 -5.94
CA MET A 335 21.50 2.09 -4.54
C MET A 335 21.58 0.90 -3.57
N GLN A 336 20.99 -0.25 -3.93
CA GLN A 336 21.07 -1.46 -3.12
C GLN A 336 22.51 -1.99 -3.04
N VAL A 337 23.27 -1.98 -4.13
CA VAL A 337 24.67 -2.43 -4.13
C VAL A 337 25.49 -1.55 -3.17
N GLU A 338 25.32 -0.23 -3.24
CA GLU A 338 25.99 0.73 -2.35
C GLU A 338 25.59 0.51 -0.89
N ALA A 339 24.29 0.33 -0.62
CA ALA A 339 23.80 0.05 0.72
C ALA A 339 24.38 -1.26 1.28
N LEU A 340 24.43 -2.33 0.46
CA LEU A 340 25.02 -3.59 0.86
C LEU A 340 26.50 -3.44 1.23
N GLN A 341 27.27 -2.62 0.49
CA GLN A 341 28.66 -2.33 0.82
C GLN A 341 28.78 -1.59 2.16
N LEU A 342 27.96 -0.56 2.41
CA LEU A 342 27.92 0.14 3.69
C LEU A 342 27.51 -0.78 4.84
N CYS A 343 26.58 -1.69 4.59
CA CYS A 343 26.11 -2.70 5.53
C CYS A 343 27.21 -3.70 5.89
N GLU A 344 27.96 -4.21 4.91
CA GLU A 344 29.11 -5.09 5.14
C GLU A 344 30.23 -4.38 5.92
N GLN A 345 30.48 -3.10 5.64
CA GLN A 345 31.45 -2.30 6.39
C GLN A 345 31.02 -2.12 7.86
N LEU A 346 29.73 -1.87 8.11
CA LEU A 346 29.17 -1.81 9.45
C LEU A 346 29.30 -3.14 10.20
N GLU A 347 28.99 -4.26 9.53
CA GLU A 347 29.12 -5.61 10.09
C GLU A 347 30.58 -5.98 10.40
N ARG A 348 31.55 -5.50 9.62
CA ARG A 348 33.00 -5.76 9.86
C ARG A 348 33.62 -4.86 10.92
N SER A 349 33.08 -3.65 11.10
CA SER A 349 33.68 -2.63 11.96
C SER A 349 33.25 -2.71 13.43
N ARG A 350 32.22 -3.49 13.76
CA ARG A 350 31.67 -3.57 15.12
C ARG A 350 31.26 -4.98 15.50
N ASP A 351 31.59 -5.36 16.74
CA ASP A 351 31.10 -6.61 17.34
C ASP A 351 29.58 -6.58 17.56
N THR A 352 29.00 -5.38 17.75
CA THR A 352 27.55 -5.17 17.91
C THR A 352 27.05 -4.01 17.04
N LEU A 353 26.01 -4.27 16.26
CA LEU A 353 25.34 -3.27 15.43
C LEU A 353 24.44 -2.37 16.30
N PRO A 354 24.36 -1.05 16.02
CA PRO A 354 23.41 -0.16 16.68
C PRO A 354 21.97 -0.64 16.55
N LEU A 355 21.11 -0.30 17.52
CA LEU A 355 19.69 -0.69 17.47
C LEU A 355 18.88 0.14 16.45
N GLY A 356 19.22 1.41 16.26
CA GLY A 356 18.71 2.25 15.16
C GLY A 356 19.79 2.53 14.13
N LEU A 357 19.47 2.41 12.84
CA LEU A 357 20.39 2.67 11.75
C LEU A 357 20.02 3.97 11.02
N ALA A 358 20.95 4.92 10.95
CA ALA A 358 20.85 6.05 10.04
C ALA A 358 21.97 5.96 9.00
N MET A 359 21.61 5.96 7.72
CA MET A 359 22.54 5.76 6.61
C MET A 359 22.40 6.87 5.58
N TYR A 360 23.50 7.30 4.99
CA TYR A 360 23.57 8.32 3.97
C TYR A 360 24.56 7.90 2.90
N HIS A 361 24.25 8.20 1.64
CA HIS A 361 25.20 8.12 0.55
C HIS A 361 24.94 9.25 -0.45
N PRO A 362 25.98 9.93 -0.96
CA PRO A 362 25.82 11.07 -1.87
C PRO A 362 25.23 10.69 -3.24
N GLN A 363 25.23 9.42 -3.62
CA GLN A 363 24.66 8.94 -4.88
C GLN A 363 23.22 8.43 -4.74
N TRP A 364 22.66 8.42 -3.52
CA TRP A 364 21.28 7.98 -3.32
C TRP A 364 20.26 8.97 -3.86
N HIS A 365 19.17 8.45 -4.41
CA HIS A 365 18.10 9.26 -4.96
C HIS A 365 16.96 9.45 -3.96
N GLN A 366 16.54 10.70 -3.72
CA GLN A 366 15.48 11.04 -2.75
C GLN A 366 14.14 10.34 -3.04
N GLY A 367 13.79 10.09 -4.31
CA GLY A 367 12.56 9.38 -4.69
C GLY A 367 12.54 7.87 -4.37
N VAL A 368 13.73 7.27 -4.13
CA VAL A 368 13.92 5.82 -3.97
C VAL A 368 14.40 5.44 -2.57
N VAL A 369 14.93 6.39 -1.81
CA VAL A 369 15.56 6.17 -0.48
C VAL A 369 14.64 5.46 0.53
N GLY A 370 13.32 5.69 0.47
CA GLY A 370 12.35 5.01 1.33
C GLY A 370 12.21 3.50 1.05
N ILE A 371 12.41 3.07 -0.19
CA ILE A 371 12.39 1.64 -0.55
C ILE A 371 13.66 0.97 -0.03
N LEU A 372 14.79 1.66 -0.16
CA LEU A 372 16.06 1.21 0.38
C LEU A 372 16.01 1.04 1.90
N ALA A 373 15.44 2.01 2.62
CA ALA A 373 15.22 1.92 4.07
C ALA A 373 14.42 0.66 4.46
N SER A 374 13.36 0.32 3.71
CA SER A 374 12.57 -0.90 3.97
C SER A 374 13.41 -2.17 3.82
N ARG A 375 14.23 -2.27 2.77
CA ARG A 375 15.10 -3.43 2.52
C ARG A 375 16.19 -3.58 3.57
N ILE A 376 16.81 -2.48 3.99
CA ILE A 376 17.81 -2.49 5.07
C ILE A 376 17.13 -2.91 6.38
N LYS A 377 15.92 -2.40 6.67
CA LYS A 377 15.12 -2.79 7.84
C LYS A 377 14.80 -4.29 7.81
N GLU A 378 14.45 -4.85 6.66
CA GLU A 378 14.22 -6.30 6.51
C GLU A 378 15.49 -7.12 6.72
N ARG A 379 16.65 -6.67 6.21
CA ARG A 379 17.93 -7.37 6.42
C ARG A 379 18.38 -7.35 7.88
N PHE A 380 18.26 -6.20 8.55
CA PHE A 380 18.79 -6.01 9.89
C PHE A 380 17.77 -6.16 11.00
N HIS A 381 16.47 -6.26 10.68
CA HIS A 381 15.37 -6.26 11.63
C HIS A 381 15.46 -5.11 12.65
N ARG A 382 15.82 -3.91 12.17
CA ARG A 382 16.04 -2.69 12.96
C ARG A 382 15.34 -1.49 12.33
N PRO A 383 14.95 -0.46 13.10
CA PRO A 383 14.55 0.82 12.56
C PRO A 383 15.67 1.42 11.70
N VAL A 384 15.32 1.88 10.49
CA VAL A 384 16.28 2.45 9.53
C VAL A 384 15.79 3.82 9.06
N ILE A 385 16.69 4.79 9.00
CA ILE A 385 16.50 6.05 8.29
C ILE A 385 17.58 6.16 7.21
N ALA A 386 17.17 6.17 5.95
CA ALA A 386 18.09 6.34 4.83
C ALA A 386 17.97 7.77 4.27
N PHE A 387 19.09 8.43 4.02
CA PHE A 387 19.19 9.82 3.58
C PHE A 387 19.78 9.95 2.19
N ALA A 388 19.19 10.83 1.39
CA ALA A 388 19.68 11.21 0.07
C ALA A 388 19.89 12.74 0.00
N PRO A 389 20.84 13.23 -0.81
CA PRO A 389 20.97 14.66 -1.06
C PRO A 389 19.70 15.24 -1.71
N ALA A 390 19.35 16.45 -1.30
CA ALA A 390 18.20 17.21 -1.82
C ALA A 390 18.60 18.60 -2.35
N GLY A 391 19.91 18.83 -2.57
CA GLY A 391 20.46 20.13 -2.98
C GLY A 391 20.84 21.03 -1.80
N GLU A 392 21.68 22.03 -2.04
CA GLU A 392 22.04 23.09 -1.07
C GLU A 392 22.57 22.58 0.29
N GLY A 393 23.21 21.41 0.32
CA GLY A 393 23.69 20.78 1.56
C GLY A 393 22.58 20.24 2.46
N ILE A 394 21.35 20.11 1.95
CA ILE A 394 20.22 19.51 2.65
C ILE A 394 20.12 18.03 2.29
N LEU A 395 19.89 17.19 3.30
CA LEU A 395 19.55 15.78 3.15
C LEU A 395 18.06 15.58 3.40
N LYS A 396 17.40 14.78 2.56
CA LYS A 396 16.07 14.23 2.83
C LYS A 396 16.19 12.78 3.28
N GLY A 397 15.66 12.48 4.46
CA GLY A 397 15.62 11.16 5.07
C GLY A 397 14.26 10.50 4.91
N SER A 398 14.25 9.19 4.68
CA SER A 398 13.05 8.34 4.80
C SER A 398 13.30 7.21 5.79
N GLY A 399 12.48 7.17 6.82
CA GLY A 399 12.53 6.25 7.92
C GLY A 399 11.54 5.09 7.78
N ARG A 400 11.93 3.91 8.26
CA ARG A 400 11.11 2.70 8.37
C ARG A 400 11.33 2.07 9.74
N SER A 401 10.26 1.84 10.47
CA SER A 401 10.31 1.28 11.83
C SER A 401 10.08 -0.23 11.84
N ILE A 402 10.24 -0.82 13.03
CA ILE A 402 9.82 -2.19 13.36
C ILE A 402 8.71 -2.14 14.42
N ALA A 403 8.07 -3.29 14.66
CA ALA A 403 7.13 -3.40 15.78
C ALA A 403 7.84 -3.08 17.10
N GLY A 404 7.22 -2.25 17.94
CA GLY A 404 7.78 -1.82 19.23
C GLY A 404 8.41 -0.42 19.23
N LEU A 405 8.60 0.24 18.08
CA LEU A 405 9.09 1.62 18.02
C LEU A 405 8.18 2.53 17.17
N HIS A 406 7.66 3.60 17.76
CA HIS A 406 6.95 4.65 17.03
C HIS A 406 7.95 5.69 16.49
N LEU A 407 8.21 5.66 15.17
CA LEU A 407 9.30 6.42 14.57
C LEU A 407 9.06 7.93 14.63
N ARG A 408 7.82 8.41 14.44
CA ARG A 408 7.49 9.83 14.62
C ARG A 408 7.80 10.31 16.03
N ASP A 409 7.50 9.52 17.06
CA ASP A 409 7.71 9.92 18.47
C ASP A 409 9.21 9.95 18.77
N ALA A 410 9.97 9.03 18.18
CA ALA A 410 11.41 9.05 18.27
C ALA A 410 12.00 10.32 17.61
N LEU A 411 11.48 10.73 16.45
CA LEU A 411 11.89 11.99 15.81
C LEU A 411 11.49 13.21 16.64
N GLU A 412 10.27 13.25 17.18
CA GLU A 412 9.82 14.34 18.05
C GLU A 412 10.65 14.45 19.33
N ARG A 413 11.00 13.31 19.93
CA ARG A 413 11.91 13.26 21.07
C ARG A 413 13.30 13.78 20.72
N LEU A 414 13.84 13.40 19.56
CA LEU A 414 15.12 13.92 19.07
C LEU A 414 15.06 15.44 18.86
N ASP A 415 13.97 15.96 18.29
CA ASP A 415 13.80 17.40 18.10
C ASP A 415 13.73 18.15 19.43
N THR A 416 13.01 17.59 20.40
CA THR A 416 12.90 18.15 21.76
C THR A 416 14.26 18.19 22.48
N CYS A 417 15.03 17.10 22.38
CA CYS A 417 16.34 17.01 23.03
C CYS A 417 17.43 17.79 22.29
N TYR A 418 17.31 17.93 20.97
CA TYR A 418 18.30 18.57 20.10
C TYR A 418 17.65 19.56 19.11
N PRO A 419 17.09 20.69 19.59
CA PRO A 419 16.37 21.63 18.74
C PRO A 419 17.20 22.13 17.56
N GLY A 420 16.59 22.17 16.38
CA GLY A 420 17.22 22.64 15.15
C GLY A 420 18.17 21.64 14.49
N MET A 421 18.28 20.41 15.00
CA MET A 421 18.97 19.31 14.31
C MET A 421 18.26 18.92 13.01
N MET A 422 16.93 18.90 13.04
CA MET A 422 16.08 18.64 11.88
C MET A 422 15.45 19.95 11.41
N LEU A 423 15.40 20.15 10.10
CA LEU A 423 14.76 21.31 9.47
C LEU A 423 13.23 21.13 9.43
N LYS A 424 12.79 19.91 9.06
CA LYS A 424 11.39 19.48 9.04
C LYS A 424 11.34 17.99 9.32
N PHE A 425 10.27 17.51 9.97
CA PHE A 425 9.98 16.08 10.08
C PHE A 425 8.47 15.84 10.15
N GLY A 426 8.05 14.61 9.87
CA GLY A 426 6.66 14.17 9.94
C GLY A 426 6.52 12.68 9.62
N GLY A 427 5.30 12.15 9.76
CA GLY A 427 4.97 10.77 9.43
C GLY A 427 4.18 10.06 10.51
N HIS A 428 4.39 8.76 10.66
CA HIS A 428 3.62 7.84 11.50
C HIS A 428 4.55 6.87 12.26
N ALA A 429 3.96 5.91 12.97
CA ALA A 429 4.66 4.88 13.73
C ALA A 429 5.71 4.13 12.89
N MET A 430 5.31 3.67 11.70
CA MET A 430 6.10 2.72 10.90
C MET A 430 6.92 3.37 9.80
N ALA A 431 6.65 4.64 9.46
CA ALA A 431 7.35 5.37 8.44
C ALA A 431 7.35 6.86 8.74
N ALA A 432 8.49 7.52 8.53
CA ALA A 432 8.63 8.95 8.75
C ALA A 432 9.52 9.58 7.67
N GLY A 433 9.33 10.87 7.43
CA GLY A 433 10.19 11.69 6.58
C GLY A 433 10.79 12.83 7.39
N LEU A 434 12.02 13.20 7.08
CA LEU A 434 12.70 14.33 7.70
C LEU A 434 13.70 14.97 6.76
N SER A 435 14.10 16.20 7.08
CA SER A 435 15.24 16.87 6.44
C SER A 435 16.20 17.42 7.48
N LEU A 436 17.50 17.41 7.17
CA LEU A 436 18.55 17.98 8.01
C LEU A 436 19.69 18.52 7.14
N MET A 437 20.53 19.37 7.70
CA MET A 437 21.77 19.80 7.04
C MET A 437 22.76 18.64 7.01
N GLU A 438 23.44 18.41 5.88
CA GLU A 438 24.43 17.34 5.71
C GLU A 438 25.51 17.38 6.80
N SER A 439 25.91 18.58 7.22
CA SER A 439 26.86 18.80 8.33
C SER A 439 26.41 18.26 9.69
N ARG A 440 25.10 18.00 9.88
CA ARG A 440 24.53 17.43 11.11
C ARG A 440 24.24 15.94 11.02
N PHE A 441 24.49 15.29 9.87
CA PHE A 441 24.15 13.88 9.68
C PHE A 441 24.85 12.95 10.69
N ASP A 442 26.14 13.15 10.91
CA ASP A 442 26.90 12.29 11.84
C ASP A 442 26.40 12.42 13.29
N GLU A 443 26.04 13.63 13.72
CA GLU A 443 25.43 13.87 15.02
C GLU A 443 24.08 13.16 15.12
N PHE A 444 23.20 13.37 14.13
CA PHE A 444 21.89 12.71 14.06
C PHE A 444 22.02 11.18 14.13
N ARG A 445 22.96 10.60 13.38
CA ARG A 445 23.18 9.14 13.35
C ARG A 445 23.49 8.57 14.73
N VAL A 446 24.33 9.27 15.50
CA VAL A 446 24.68 8.85 16.86
C VAL A 446 23.47 8.98 17.78
N ARG A 447 22.78 10.13 17.77
CA ARG A 447 21.64 10.37 18.65
C ARG A 447 20.44 9.46 18.37
N PHE A 448 20.17 9.18 17.10
CA PHE A 448 19.13 8.24 16.71
C PHE A 448 19.42 6.83 17.22
N ALA A 449 20.66 6.36 17.06
CA ALA A 449 21.08 5.05 17.56
C ALA A 449 20.97 4.94 19.09
N GLU A 450 21.38 5.97 19.83
CA GLU A 450 21.27 6.06 21.29
C GLU A 450 19.81 6.00 21.74
N LEU A 451 18.95 6.86 21.20
CA LEU A 451 17.53 6.92 21.57
C LEU A 451 16.82 5.60 21.30
N VAL A 452 17.05 5.00 20.11
CA VAL A 452 16.45 3.71 19.78
C VAL A 452 16.97 2.61 20.71
N GLY A 453 18.22 2.70 21.15
CA GLY A 453 18.79 1.78 22.13
C GLY A 453 18.18 1.88 23.54
N GLU A 454 17.66 3.04 23.91
CA GLU A 454 16.92 3.22 25.16
C GLU A 454 15.49 2.67 25.09
N TRP A 455 14.89 2.67 23.90
CA TRP A 455 13.45 2.39 23.71
C TRP A 455 13.16 0.95 23.26
N LEU A 456 14.09 0.28 22.59
CA LEU A 456 13.89 -1.09 22.09
C LEU A 456 14.61 -2.14 22.93
N ASP A 457 13.90 -3.23 23.20
CA ASP A 457 14.48 -4.46 23.74
C ASP A 457 15.03 -5.32 22.59
N VAL A 458 16.23 -5.90 22.75
CA VAL A 458 16.90 -6.75 21.76
C VAL A 458 16.05 -7.96 21.35
N SER A 459 15.20 -8.46 22.25
CA SER A 459 14.26 -9.56 21.96
C SER A 459 13.20 -9.21 20.90
N GLN A 460 12.98 -7.93 20.61
CA GLN A 460 12.06 -7.47 19.57
C GLN A 460 12.68 -7.49 18.16
N LEU A 461 13.96 -7.88 18.03
CA LEU A 461 14.70 -7.96 16.76
C LEU A 461 14.66 -9.36 16.11
N GLU A 462 13.87 -10.30 16.65
CA GLU A 462 13.79 -11.67 16.15
C GLU A 462 12.93 -11.81 14.87
N GLY A 463 13.46 -12.48 13.85
CA GLY A 463 12.74 -12.82 12.62
C GLY A 463 11.78 -14.00 12.80
N VAL A 464 10.60 -13.77 13.37
CA VAL A 464 9.56 -14.80 13.54
C VAL A 464 8.85 -15.06 12.21
N VAL A 465 8.82 -16.32 11.78
CA VAL A 465 8.02 -16.80 10.64
C VAL A 465 6.72 -17.39 11.17
N TRP A 466 5.59 -16.76 10.84
CA TRP A 466 4.28 -17.21 11.29
C TRP A 466 3.69 -18.24 10.34
N SER A 467 3.32 -19.39 10.88
CA SER A 467 2.57 -20.42 10.18
C SER A 467 1.14 -20.52 10.71
N ASP A 468 0.19 -20.76 9.83
CA ASP A 468 -1.19 -21.15 10.13
C ASP A 468 -1.28 -22.63 10.56
N GLY A 469 -0.21 -23.41 10.42
CA GLY A 469 -0.10 -24.83 10.78
C GLY A 469 0.14 -25.73 9.58
N GLU A 470 0.32 -27.02 9.81
CA GLU A 470 0.46 -28.02 8.73
C GLU A 470 -0.84 -28.19 7.93
N LEU A 471 -0.68 -28.48 6.63
CA LEU A 471 -1.76 -29.03 5.80
C LEU A 471 -1.73 -30.56 5.89
N ALA A 472 -2.91 -31.18 5.92
CA ALA A 472 -3.02 -32.61 5.74
C ALA A 472 -2.61 -33.01 4.31
N MET A 473 -2.15 -34.24 4.12
CA MET A 473 -1.70 -34.72 2.81
C MET A 473 -2.80 -34.65 1.74
N THR A 474 -4.06 -34.79 2.15
CA THR A 474 -5.24 -34.68 1.28
C THR A 474 -5.59 -33.24 0.91
N GLU A 475 -5.04 -32.26 1.61
CA GLU A 475 -5.21 -30.82 1.34
C GLU A 475 -4.11 -30.28 0.41
N LEU A 476 -3.07 -31.06 0.09
CA LEU A 476 -2.01 -30.69 -0.85
C LEU A 476 -2.47 -30.90 -2.31
N THR A 477 -3.55 -30.24 -2.69
CA THR A 477 -4.26 -30.42 -3.96
C THR A 477 -4.48 -29.11 -4.69
N LEU A 478 -4.72 -29.20 -6.01
CA LEU A 478 -5.06 -28.03 -6.83
C LEU A 478 -6.34 -27.35 -6.34
N ASP A 479 -7.38 -28.11 -6.02
CA ASP A 479 -8.66 -27.59 -5.52
C ASP A 479 -8.47 -26.79 -4.22
N THR A 480 -7.59 -27.23 -3.34
CA THR A 480 -7.27 -26.50 -2.10
C THR A 480 -6.54 -25.20 -2.41
N ALA A 481 -5.58 -25.21 -3.34
CA ALA A 481 -4.87 -24.00 -3.76
C ALA A 481 -5.82 -22.97 -4.39
N GLU A 482 -6.76 -23.41 -5.23
CA GLU A 482 -7.80 -22.55 -5.82
C GLU A 482 -8.74 -21.99 -4.77
N MET A 483 -9.21 -22.85 -3.85
CA MET A 483 -10.06 -22.43 -2.74
C MET A 483 -9.36 -21.38 -1.86
N LEU A 484 -8.08 -21.58 -1.53
CA LEU A 484 -7.29 -20.62 -0.74
C LEU A 484 -7.12 -19.30 -1.49
N ARG A 485 -6.83 -19.35 -2.79
CA ARG A 485 -6.72 -18.16 -3.64
C ARG A 485 -8.02 -17.35 -3.69
N ASP A 486 -9.17 -18.03 -3.84
CA ASP A 486 -10.48 -17.38 -3.89
C ASP A 486 -11.03 -17.00 -2.50
N ALA A 487 -10.48 -17.57 -1.43
CA ALA A 487 -10.79 -17.18 -0.06
C ALA A 487 -10.21 -15.81 0.34
N GLY A 488 -9.44 -15.14 -0.53
CA GLY A 488 -9.04 -13.74 -0.37
C GLY A 488 -10.21 -12.74 -0.51
N PRO A 489 -9.93 -11.43 -0.62
CA PRO A 489 -8.62 -10.86 -0.88
C PRO A 489 -7.70 -10.94 0.35
N TRP A 490 -6.48 -11.41 0.12
CA TRP A 490 -5.41 -11.44 1.11
C TRP A 490 -4.55 -10.19 0.99
N GLY A 491 -4.04 -9.68 2.11
CA GLY A 491 -3.24 -8.46 2.12
C GLY A 491 -2.84 -8.00 3.52
N GLN A 492 -2.57 -6.71 3.68
CA GLN A 492 -2.15 -6.15 4.97
C GLN A 492 -3.19 -6.42 6.06
N ALA A 493 -2.73 -6.81 7.25
CA ALA A 493 -3.56 -7.23 8.39
C ALA A 493 -4.52 -8.41 8.16
N PHE A 494 -4.54 -8.97 6.94
CA PHE A 494 -5.29 -10.17 6.58
C PHE A 494 -4.45 -11.04 5.63
N PRO A 495 -3.27 -11.50 6.08
CA PRO A 495 -2.26 -12.08 5.20
C PRO A 495 -2.72 -13.40 4.61
N GLU A 496 -2.19 -13.74 3.44
CA GLU A 496 -2.43 -15.03 2.82
C GLU A 496 -1.94 -16.18 3.70
N PRO A 497 -2.63 -17.33 3.71
CA PRO A 497 -2.24 -18.50 4.49
C PRO A 497 -0.82 -18.99 4.20
N THR A 498 -0.03 -19.11 5.26
CA THR A 498 1.32 -19.70 5.22
C THR A 498 1.30 -20.97 6.06
N PHE A 499 1.73 -22.07 5.50
CA PHE A 499 1.72 -23.38 6.15
C PHE A 499 3.15 -23.81 6.44
N ASP A 500 3.30 -24.72 7.39
CA ASP A 500 4.58 -25.35 7.66
C ASP A 500 4.51 -26.86 7.44
N GLY A 501 5.65 -27.50 7.31
CA GLY A 501 5.72 -28.95 7.19
C GLY A 501 7.13 -29.45 6.93
N ARG A 502 7.32 -30.76 7.11
CA ARG A 502 8.60 -31.43 6.87
C ARG A 502 8.53 -32.31 5.64
N PHE A 503 9.56 -32.20 4.81
CA PHE A 503 9.60 -32.84 3.50
C PHE A 503 10.95 -33.49 3.22
N ARG A 504 10.93 -34.60 2.48
CA ARG A 504 12.09 -35.12 1.77
C ARG A 504 12.39 -34.21 0.60
N LEU A 505 13.64 -33.76 0.49
CA LEU A 505 14.14 -33.00 -0.63
C LEU A 505 14.70 -33.96 -1.68
N LEU A 506 13.94 -34.20 -2.74
CA LEU A 506 14.28 -35.18 -3.77
C LEU A 506 15.15 -34.58 -4.87
N GLN A 507 14.83 -33.35 -5.28
CA GLN A 507 15.60 -32.60 -6.26
C GLN A 507 15.69 -31.14 -5.87
N GLN A 508 16.79 -30.51 -6.24
CA GLN A 508 17.00 -29.08 -6.10
C GLN A 508 17.87 -28.58 -7.25
N ARG A 509 17.52 -27.42 -7.79
CA ARG A 509 18.30 -26.74 -8.84
C ARG A 509 18.05 -25.25 -8.79
N LEU A 510 19.07 -24.48 -9.18
CA LEU A 510 18.89 -23.05 -9.42
C LEU A 510 18.16 -22.83 -10.74
N VAL A 511 17.27 -21.83 -10.75
CA VAL A 511 16.59 -21.30 -11.92
C VAL A 511 16.77 -19.78 -11.94
N GLY A 512 17.04 -19.22 -13.11
CA GLY A 512 17.54 -17.85 -13.21
C GLY A 512 18.87 -17.69 -12.46
N GLU A 513 19.06 -16.57 -11.78
CA GLU A 513 20.31 -16.29 -11.03
C GLU A 513 20.23 -16.62 -9.54
N ARG A 514 19.05 -16.50 -8.92
CA ARG A 514 18.89 -16.53 -7.44
C ARG A 514 17.64 -17.25 -6.94
N HIS A 515 17.05 -18.17 -7.71
CA HIS A 515 15.82 -18.86 -7.30
C HIS A 515 16.06 -20.37 -7.23
N LEU A 516 15.57 -21.02 -6.18
CA LEU A 516 15.71 -22.46 -5.99
C LEU A 516 14.40 -23.15 -6.36
N LYS A 517 14.44 -23.98 -7.41
CA LYS A 517 13.36 -24.91 -7.72
C LYS A 517 13.66 -26.24 -7.04
N VAL A 518 12.69 -26.77 -6.31
CA VAL A 518 12.81 -28.05 -5.60
C VAL A 518 11.69 -29.01 -6.00
N MET A 519 11.94 -30.30 -5.81
CA MET A 519 10.92 -31.33 -5.79
C MET A 519 10.93 -31.96 -4.41
N VAL A 520 9.77 -31.95 -3.76
CA VAL A 520 9.64 -32.38 -2.37
C VAL A 520 8.50 -33.38 -2.19
N GLU A 521 8.64 -34.23 -1.19
CA GLU A 521 7.62 -35.20 -0.76
C GLU A 521 7.41 -35.05 0.76
N PRO A 522 6.17 -34.95 1.26
CA PRO A 522 5.94 -34.92 2.70
C PRO A 522 6.51 -36.16 3.41
N LEU A 523 7.13 -36.01 4.60
CA LEU A 523 7.78 -37.14 5.30
C LEU A 523 6.82 -38.30 5.62
N GLY A 524 5.54 -38.00 5.87
CA GLY A 524 4.48 -38.98 6.11
C GLY A 524 3.99 -39.74 4.86
N GLY A 525 4.59 -39.48 3.69
CA GLY A 525 4.08 -39.91 2.39
C GLY A 525 3.00 -38.95 1.87
N GLY A 526 2.85 -38.85 0.54
CA GLY A 526 1.93 -37.90 -0.07
C GLY A 526 2.25 -37.63 -1.55
N PRO A 527 1.66 -36.58 -2.14
CA PRO A 527 1.99 -36.21 -3.51
C PRO A 527 3.42 -35.67 -3.62
N LEU A 528 4.03 -35.91 -4.78
CA LEU A 528 5.24 -35.19 -5.19
C LEU A 528 4.85 -33.77 -5.58
N LEU A 529 5.52 -32.79 -4.98
CA LEU A 529 5.22 -31.38 -5.16
C LEU A 529 6.44 -30.65 -5.69
N ASP A 530 6.19 -29.82 -6.71
CA ASP A 530 7.13 -28.79 -7.08
C ASP A 530 7.13 -27.70 -6.01
N GLY A 531 8.31 -27.14 -5.72
CA GLY A 531 8.47 -25.97 -4.85
C GLY A 531 9.37 -24.93 -5.50
N ILE A 532 9.14 -23.65 -5.20
CA ILE A 532 10.05 -22.56 -5.57
C ILE A 532 10.31 -21.64 -4.37
N ALA A 533 11.59 -21.41 -4.08
CA ALA A 533 12.02 -20.36 -3.16
C ALA A 533 12.70 -19.25 -3.96
N PHE A 534 12.22 -18.02 -3.82
CA PHE A 534 12.79 -16.85 -4.50
C PHE A 534 13.93 -16.25 -3.68
N ASN A 535 14.91 -15.68 -4.36
CA ASN A 535 16.06 -14.96 -3.79
C ASN A 535 16.83 -15.73 -2.69
N VAL A 536 17.13 -17.00 -2.93
CA VAL A 536 17.91 -17.83 -1.99
C VAL A 536 19.38 -17.39 -1.91
N GLU A 537 20.00 -17.67 -0.77
CA GLU A 537 21.46 -17.54 -0.59
C GLU A 537 22.19 -18.60 -1.44
N THR A 538 22.80 -18.19 -2.55
CA THR A 538 23.48 -19.10 -3.50
C THR A 538 24.77 -19.70 -2.96
N THR A 539 25.30 -19.18 -1.85
CA THR A 539 26.41 -19.79 -1.09
C THR A 539 25.95 -20.99 -0.27
N ARG A 540 24.65 -21.08 0.03
CA ARG A 540 24.05 -22.16 0.83
C ARG A 540 23.22 -23.13 0.00
N TRP A 541 22.56 -22.64 -1.05
CA TRP A 541 21.69 -23.44 -1.90
C TRP A 541 22.13 -23.38 -3.36
N PRO A 542 22.10 -24.51 -4.09
CA PRO A 542 21.65 -25.83 -3.67
C PRO A 542 22.70 -26.55 -2.81
N ASP A 543 22.25 -27.35 -1.84
CA ASP A 543 23.12 -28.22 -1.02
C ASP A 543 22.64 -29.68 -1.12
N GLN A 544 23.32 -30.46 -1.95
CA GLN A 544 22.97 -31.85 -2.24
C GLN A 544 23.15 -32.80 -1.03
N SER A 545 23.78 -32.35 0.06
CA SER A 545 23.87 -33.11 1.30
C SER A 545 22.56 -33.08 2.10
N VAL A 546 21.73 -32.04 1.91
CA VAL A 546 20.44 -31.90 2.57
C VAL A 546 19.42 -32.83 1.93
N ARG A 547 18.85 -33.73 2.74
CA ARG A 547 17.82 -34.71 2.31
C ARG A 547 16.45 -34.44 2.86
N GLU A 548 16.37 -33.70 3.96
CA GLU A 548 15.12 -33.33 4.61
C GLU A 548 15.14 -31.83 4.92
N VAL A 549 13.97 -31.22 4.81
CA VAL A 549 13.78 -29.79 5.05
C VAL A 549 12.49 -29.56 5.80
N GLU A 550 12.51 -28.60 6.72
CA GLU A 550 11.32 -27.95 7.23
C GLU A 550 11.06 -26.71 6.37
N LEU A 551 9.83 -26.57 5.89
CA LEU A 551 9.43 -25.48 4.99
C LEU A 551 8.36 -24.64 5.67
N ALA A 552 8.43 -23.32 5.48
CA ALA A 552 7.28 -22.44 5.55
C ALA A 552 6.90 -22.05 4.11
N TYR A 553 5.67 -22.31 3.71
CA TYR A 553 5.25 -22.23 2.32
C TYR A 553 3.79 -21.82 2.16
N LYS A 554 3.46 -21.26 1.00
CA LYS A 554 2.09 -21.08 0.53
C LYS A 554 1.76 -22.12 -0.53
N LEU A 555 0.51 -22.59 -0.53
CA LEU A 555 0.01 -23.49 -1.56
C LEU A 555 -0.50 -22.66 -2.74
N ASP A 556 0.09 -22.84 -3.92
CA ASP A 556 -0.17 -22.00 -5.09
C ASP A 556 -0.55 -22.81 -6.33
N VAL A 557 -1.20 -22.14 -7.29
CA VAL A 557 -1.58 -22.69 -8.59
C VAL A 557 -0.56 -22.28 -9.64
N ASN A 558 0.28 -23.23 -10.04
CA ASN A 558 1.20 -23.03 -11.15
C ASN A 558 0.52 -23.36 -12.48
N GLU A 559 0.49 -22.40 -13.39
CA GLU A 559 -0.02 -22.56 -14.75
C GLU A 559 1.09 -22.42 -15.78
N PHE A 560 1.36 -23.50 -16.51
CA PHE A 560 2.39 -23.52 -17.53
C PHE A 560 1.89 -24.25 -18.77
N ARG A 561 1.95 -23.57 -19.92
CA ARG A 561 1.49 -24.11 -21.23
C ARG A 561 0.06 -24.68 -21.17
N GLY A 562 -0.84 -24.00 -20.45
CA GLY A 562 -2.25 -24.40 -20.28
C GLY A 562 -2.48 -25.58 -19.34
N LYS A 563 -1.44 -26.10 -18.68
CA LYS A 563 -1.58 -27.11 -17.61
C LYS A 563 -1.47 -26.43 -16.25
N ARG A 564 -2.47 -26.66 -15.40
CA ARG A 564 -2.51 -26.18 -14.01
C ARG A 564 -2.09 -27.30 -13.07
N THR A 565 -1.22 -26.97 -12.13
CA THR A 565 -0.63 -27.89 -11.15
C THR A 565 -0.49 -27.20 -9.80
N VAL A 566 -0.55 -27.96 -8.72
CA VAL A 566 -0.25 -27.45 -7.39
C VAL A 566 1.27 -27.26 -7.23
N GLN A 567 1.67 -26.16 -6.59
CA GLN A 567 3.07 -25.85 -6.28
C GLN A 567 3.20 -25.26 -4.88
N LEU A 568 4.34 -25.50 -4.22
CA LEU A 568 4.71 -24.80 -2.99
C LEU A 568 5.49 -23.52 -3.32
N LEU A 569 4.97 -22.37 -2.92
CA LEU A 569 5.72 -21.12 -2.88
C LEU A 569 6.41 -21.03 -1.52
N ILE A 570 7.70 -21.33 -1.50
CA ILE A 570 8.49 -21.48 -0.27
C ILE A 570 8.99 -20.10 0.19
N GLU A 571 8.56 -19.68 1.37
CA GLU A 571 9.02 -18.45 2.02
C GLU A 571 10.32 -18.70 2.79
N HIS A 572 10.40 -19.82 3.51
CA HIS A 572 11.59 -20.21 4.25
C HIS A 572 11.83 -21.72 4.14
N LEU A 573 13.11 -22.09 4.08
CA LEU A 573 13.56 -23.47 4.15
C LEU A 573 14.67 -23.63 5.19
N TRP A 574 14.46 -24.58 6.09
CA TRP A 574 15.44 -24.98 7.11
C TRP A 574 15.88 -26.42 6.83
N PRO A 575 17.20 -26.67 6.65
CA PRO A 575 17.71 -28.03 6.54
C PRO A 575 17.57 -28.74 7.89
N LEU A 576 17.20 -30.02 7.85
CA LEU A 576 17.03 -30.89 9.01
C LEU A 576 18.19 -31.88 9.18
#